data_AF-A0A252F4M3-F1
#
_entry.id   AF-A0A252F4M3-F1
#
_cell.length_a   1.000
_cell.length_b   1.000
_cell.length_c   1.000
_cell.angle_alpha   90.00
_cell.angle_beta   90.00
_cell.angle_gamma   90.00
#
_symmetry.space_group_name_H-M   'P 1'
#
loop_
_entity.id
_entity.type
_entity.pdbx_description
1 polymer ?
#
loop_
_entity_poly.entity_id
_entity_poly.type
_entity_poly.pdbx_seq_one_letter_code
_entity_poly.pdbx_strand_id
1 'polypeptide(L)'
;MKKVYTILLLVLLGTFALGGTAFAASEYVEQLTPDSADYAEISTLTNRVLDAMSGMCADVTAADIDWSRAYKVYADESDVYSSYKEQQMTYDEIKQHMEYYVWVLPVQVKNAYFHVTISQGMPLTEDESVLAVLTEEQKEQIREETGKWIPVVTEQLDEDKTAEQIDRQIADAVGKENIHRAFVMGGSPKLRSAVAVVETINHNIQIVVLEEPRLTGVQSSEGARTAKQPLQSGQAYAMEDMADRMSEYTVDTTDEHTGTGAESGAGHTAIIWIILGAAGIGIGCWAWKHARCK
;
A
#
# COMPACT_ATOMS: atom_id res chain seq x y z
N MET A 1 16.23 -13.02 61.29
CA MET A 1 16.43 -13.00 59.82
C MET A 1 15.13 -13.21 59.00
N LYS A 2 13.92 -13.00 59.54
CA LYS A 2 12.65 -13.13 58.79
C LYS A 2 12.04 -11.80 58.31
N LYS A 3 12.54 -10.65 58.78
CA LYS A 3 11.98 -9.32 58.43
C LYS A 3 12.72 -8.57 57.32
N VAL A 4 13.87 -9.08 56.87
CA VAL A 4 14.65 -8.46 55.76
C VAL A 4 14.20 -9.01 54.39
N TYR A 5 13.70 -10.26 54.35
CA TYR A 5 13.20 -10.87 53.11
C TYR A 5 11.86 -10.32 52.63
N THR A 6 11.04 -9.73 53.51
CA THR A 6 9.72 -9.20 53.13
C THR A 6 9.84 -7.87 52.36
N ILE A 7 10.91 -7.10 52.58
CA ILE A 7 11.14 -5.84 51.86
C ILE A 7 11.84 -6.11 50.52
N LEU A 8 12.72 -7.11 50.43
CA LEU A 8 13.36 -7.50 49.16
C LEU A 8 12.35 -8.11 48.16
N LEU A 9 11.30 -8.79 48.65
CA LEU A 9 10.26 -9.35 47.77
C LEU A 9 9.30 -8.29 47.22
N LEU A 10 9.20 -7.12 47.88
CA LEU A 10 8.37 -5.99 47.42
C LEU A 10 9.09 -5.09 46.42
N VAL A 11 10.43 -5.11 46.39
CA VAL A 11 11.21 -4.40 45.36
C VAL A 11 11.32 -5.22 44.07
N LEU A 12 11.22 -6.56 44.14
CA LEU A 12 11.27 -7.42 42.95
C LEU A 12 9.96 -7.52 42.15
N LEU A 13 8.85 -7.00 42.69
CA LEU A 13 7.55 -6.91 42.01
C LEU A 13 7.29 -5.53 41.39
N GLY A 14 8.26 -4.60 41.49
CA GLY A 14 8.13 -3.21 41.05
C GLY A 14 8.71 -2.89 39.66
N THR A 15 9.26 -3.87 38.93
CA THR A 15 9.90 -3.62 37.62
C THR A 15 9.49 -4.66 36.58
N PHE A 16 8.20 -4.72 36.26
CA PHE A 16 7.73 -5.14 34.93
C PHE A 16 6.46 -4.36 34.59
N ALA A 17 6.53 -3.04 34.75
CA ALA A 17 5.72 -2.12 33.95
C ALA A 17 6.57 -1.69 32.74
N LEU A 18 7.00 -2.66 31.93
CA LEU A 18 7.15 -2.39 30.50
C LEU A 18 5.73 -2.48 29.96
N GLY A 19 5.03 -1.35 30.08
CA GLY A 19 3.89 -1.07 29.23
C GLY A 19 4.40 -0.99 27.80
N GLY A 20 4.63 -2.14 27.18
CA GLY A 20 4.36 -2.25 25.77
C GLY A 20 2.86 -2.05 25.66
N THR A 21 2.44 -0.93 25.08
CA THR A 21 1.15 -0.91 24.42
C THR A 21 1.18 -2.10 23.47
N ALA A 22 0.53 -3.20 23.84
CA ALA A 22 0.18 -4.21 22.86
C ALA A 22 -0.70 -3.44 21.88
N PHE A 23 -0.12 -3.04 20.75
CA PHE A 23 -0.89 -2.51 19.64
C PHE A 23 -1.93 -3.58 19.34
N ALA A 24 -3.21 -3.20 19.44
CA ALA A 24 -4.27 -4.11 19.08
C ALA A 24 -4.01 -4.48 17.62
N ALA A 25 -3.82 -5.79 17.36
CA ALA A 25 -3.68 -6.26 15.99
C ALA A 25 -4.88 -5.76 15.18
N SER A 26 -4.59 -5.32 13.97
CA SER A 26 -5.60 -4.95 12.99
C SER A 26 -6.60 -6.10 12.81
N GLU A 27 -7.88 -5.77 12.80
CA GLU A 27 -9.00 -6.70 12.70
C GLU A 27 -9.33 -7.06 11.25
N TYR A 28 -9.14 -6.12 10.31
CA TYR A 28 -9.52 -6.32 8.90
C TYR A 28 -8.33 -6.21 7.96
N VAL A 29 -7.43 -5.25 8.18
CA VAL A 29 -6.23 -5.11 7.36
C VAL A 29 -5.21 -6.19 7.73
N GLU A 30 -4.74 -6.95 6.73
CA GLU A 30 -3.74 -8.00 6.92
C GLU A 30 -2.37 -7.41 7.28
N GLN A 31 -1.91 -7.67 8.50
CA GLN A 31 -0.60 -7.24 9.00
C GLN A 31 0.48 -8.30 8.80
N LEU A 32 1.73 -7.85 8.68
CA LEU A 32 2.90 -8.71 8.59
C LEU A 32 3.21 -9.27 9.99
N THR A 33 2.95 -10.56 10.15
CA THR A 33 3.18 -11.29 11.42
C THR A 33 4.25 -12.37 11.25
N PRO A 34 4.85 -12.89 12.32
CA PRO A 34 5.78 -14.02 12.24
C PRO A 34 5.25 -15.28 11.54
N ASP A 35 3.93 -15.43 11.48
CA ASP A 35 3.25 -16.54 10.79
C ASP A 35 2.96 -16.25 9.31
N SER A 36 3.16 -15.01 8.85
CA SER A 36 3.04 -14.63 7.44
C SER A 36 4.13 -15.29 6.62
N ALA A 37 3.77 -15.83 5.44
CA ALA A 37 4.71 -16.53 4.57
C ALA A 37 5.95 -15.69 4.22
N ASP A 38 5.77 -14.38 4.05
CA ASP A 38 6.81 -13.44 3.61
C ASP A 38 7.68 -12.91 4.76
N TYR A 39 7.31 -13.15 6.03
CA TYR A 39 7.92 -12.50 7.19
C TYR A 39 9.42 -12.77 7.29
N ALA A 40 9.83 -14.02 7.10
CA ALA A 40 11.22 -14.44 7.24
C ALA A 40 12.16 -13.74 6.26
N GLU A 41 11.68 -13.37 5.08
CA GLU A 41 12.44 -12.61 4.10
C GLU A 41 12.34 -11.11 4.36
N ILE A 42 11.12 -10.58 4.45
CA ILE A 42 10.87 -9.13 4.52
C ILE A 42 11.47 -8.51 5.78
N SER A 43 11.35 -9.16 6.94
CA SER A 43 11.86 -8.61 8.21
C SER A 43 13.39 -8.47 8.26
N THR A 44 14.12 -9.05 7.30
CA THR A 44 15.57 -8.91 7.17
C THR A 44 16.00 -7.69 6.34
N LEU A 45 15.05 -7.01 5.70
CA LEU A 45 15.31 -5.91 4.76
C LEU A 45 15.61 -4.56 5.45
N THR A 46 15.82 -4.53 6.76
CA THR A 46 16.02 -3.28 7.54
C THR A 46 17.07 -2.36 6.91
N ASN A 47 18.25 -2.89 6.55
CA ASN A 47 19.29 -2.08 5.94
C ASN A 47 18.88 -1.53 4.57
N ARG A 48 18.14 -2.31 3.76
CA ARG A 48 17.66 -1.84 2.46
C ARG A 48 16.58 -0.77 2.60
N VAL A 49 15.75 -0.84 3.63
CA VAL A 49 14.80 0.24 3.98
C VAL A 49 15.56 1.50 4.37
N LEU A 50 16.58 1.39 5.22
CA LEU A 50 17.42 2.54 5.60
C LEU A 50 18.10 3.17 4.38
N ASP A 51 18.65 2.35 3.48
CA ASP A 51 19.28 2.81 2.25
C ASP A 51 18.27 3.55 1.35
N ALA A 52 17.08 2.96 1.15
CA ALA A 52 16.00 3.58 0.38
C ALA A 52 15.55 4.92 0.99
N MET A 53 15.44 4.98 2.32
CA MET A 53 15.02 6.18 3.05
C MET A 53 16.10 7.25 3.19
N SER A 54 17.39 6.89 3.09
CA SER A 54 18.51 7.81 3.30
C SER A 54 18.48 9.02 2.36
N GLY A 55 17.93 8.85 1.15
CA GLY A 55 17.75 9.94 0.18
C GLY A 55 16.67 10.96 0.57
N MET A 56 15.72 10.58 1.43
CA MET A 56 14.59 11.42 1.85
C MET A 56 14.72 11.91 3.30
N CYS A 57 15.17 11.05 4.20
CA CYS A 57 15.38 11.37 5.60
C CYS A 57 16.67 10.71 6.12
N ALA A 58 17.74 11.51 6.21
CA ALA A 58 19.03 11.04 6.71
C ALA A 58 19.03 10.67 8.20
N ASP A 59 18.01 11.10 8.95
CA ASP A 59 17.87 10.83 10.39
C ASP A 59 17.20 9.48 10.70
N VAL A 60 16.75 8.73 9.68
CA VAL A 60 16.13 7.42 9.87
C VAL A 60 17.11 6.42 10.49
N THR A 61 16.62 5.64 11.43
CA THR A 61 17.39 4.60 12.12
C THR A 61 16.64 3.27 12.13
N ALA A 62 17.36 2.19 12.43
CA ALA A 62 16.73 0.86 12.58
C ALA A 62 15.66 0.81 13.69
N ALA A 63 15.68 1.75 14.65
CA ALA A 63 14.68 1.83 15.71
C ALA A 63 13.34 2.42 15.24
N ASP A 64 13.33 3.13 14.10
CA ASP A 64 12.12 3.71 13.49
C ASP A 64 11.37 2.67 12.63
N ILE A 65 12.00 1.52 12.36
CA ILE A 65 11.44 0.43 11.56
C ILE A 65 10.77 -0.58 12.50
N ASP A 66 9.44 -0.65 12.42
CA ASP A 66 8.63 -1.64 13.11
C ASP A 66 7.86 -2.49 12.10
N TRP A 67 8.37 -3.69 11.83
CA TRP A 67 7.80 -4.63 10.88
C TRP A 67 6.38 -5.08 11.23
N SER A 68 5.98 -5.01 12.50
CA SER A 68 4.61 -5.38 12.91
C SER A 68 3.55 -4.39 12.40
N ARG A 69 3.97 -3.18 12.01
CA ARG A 69 3.10 -2.15 11.42
C ARG A 69 2.88 -2.34 9.92
N ALA A 70 3.67 -3.20 9.28
CA ALA A 70 3.54 -3.41 7.85
C ALA A 70 2.21 -4.11 7.53
N TYR A 71 1.55 -3.68 6.45
CA TYR A 71 0.26 -4.22 6.03
C TYR A 71 0.22 -4.54 4.54
N LYS A 72 -0.60 -5.52 4.17
CA LYS A 72 -0.72 -6.02 2.80
C LYS A 72 -1.70 -5.18 1.99
N VAL A 73 -1.30 -4.87 0.76
CA VAL A 73 -2.11 -4.16 -0.23
C VAL A 73 -2.10 -4.97 -1.52
N TYR A 74 -3.28 -5.39 -1.99
CA TYR A 74 -3.44 -6.14 -3.23
C TYR A 74 -3.43 -5.19 -4.43
N ALA A 75 -2.80 -5.60 -5.52
CA ALA A 75 -2.74 -4.83 -6.75
C ALA A 75 -3.84 -5.28 -7.73
N ASP A 76 -4.57 -4.33 -8.30
CA ASP A 76 -5.51 -4.59 -9.38
C ASP A 76 -4.90 -4.17 -10.72
N GLU A 77 -4.41 -5.15 -11.47
CA GLU A 77 -3.93 -4.98 -12.85
C GLU A 77 -5.03 -5.17 -13.89
N SER A 78 -6.17 -5.73 -13.49
CA SER A 78 -7.16 -6.34 -14.39
C SER A 78 -8.46 -5.54 -14.56
N ASP A 79 -8.57 -4.38 -13.90
CA ASP A 79 -9.81 -3.61 -13.78
C ASP A 79 -10.93 -4.46 -13.17
N VAL A 80 -10.79 -4.73 -11.87
CA VAL A 80 -11.70 -5.57 -11.08
C VAL A 80 -13.17 -5.16 -11.22
N TYR A 81 -13.44 -3.88 -11.43
CA TYR A 81 -14.77 -3.33 -11.58
C TYR A 81 -15.46 -3.82 -12.86
N SER A 82 -14.73 -3.85 -13.98
CA SER A 82 -15.23 -4.40 -15.24
C SER A 82 -15.47 -5.90 -15.12
N SER A 83 -14.50 -6.63 -14.55
CA SER A 83 -14.60 -8.07 -14.31
C SER A 83 -15.81 -8.42 -13.42
N TYR A 84 -16.06 -7.63 -12.37
CA TYR A 84 -17.21 -7.82 -11.50
C TYR A 84 -18.53 -7.62 -12.24
N LYS A 85 -18.63 -6.60 -13.08
CA LYS A 85 -19.85 -6.33 -13.86
C LYS A 85 -20.19 -7.48 -14.81
N GLU A 86 -19.18 -8.10 -15.41
CA GLU A 86 -19.34 -9.22 -16.34
C GLU A 86 -19.70 -10.53 -15.63
N GLN A 87 -19.08 -10.82 -14.48
CA GLN A 87 -19.12 -12.16 -13.86
C GLN A 87 -19.88 -12.20 -12.53
N GLN A 88 -20.21 -11.05 -11.93
CA GLN A 88 -20.83 -10.93 -10.60
C GLN A 88 -20.03 -11.68 -9.52
N MET A 89 -18.72 -11.41 -9.50
CA MET A 89 -17.76 -12.11 -8.65
C MET A 89 -18.09 -11.95 -7.16
N THR A 90 -17.90 -13.04 -6.42
CA THR A 90 -17.89 -13.05 -4.95
C THR A 90 -16.64 -12.36 -4.40
N TYR A 91 -16.62 -12.09 -3.10
CA TYR A 91 -15.45 -11.51 -2.42
C TYR A 91 -14.18 -12.35 -2.61
N ASP A 92 -14.30 -13.67 -2.47
CA ASP A 92 -13.15 -14.57 -2.61
C ASP A 92 -12.62 -14.62 -4.05
N GLU A 93 -13.52 -14.59 -5.04
CA GLU A 93 -13.14 -14.50 -6.45
C GLU A 93 -12.43 -13.17 -6.74
N ILE A 94 -12.98 -12.04 -6.28
CA ILE A 94 -12.33 -10.72 -6.39
C ILE A 94 -10.90 -10.76 -5.82
N LYS A 95 -10.73 -11.32 -4.62
CA LYS A 95 -9.42 -11.41 -3.97
C LYS A 95 -8.46 -12.35 -4.73
N GLN A 96 -8.97 -13.46 -5.26
CA GLN A 96 -8.19 -14.41 -6.06
C GLN A 96 -7.77 -13.85 -7.43
N HIS A 97 -8.57 -12.95 -8.00
CA HIS A 97 -8.25 -12.24 -9.23
C HIS A 97 -7.04 -11.30 -9.07
N MET A 98 -6.67 -10.94 -7.83
CA MET A 98 -5.50 -10.10 -7.54
C MET A 98 -4.29 -10.99 -7.26
N GLU A 99 -3.54 -11.31 -8.31
CA GLU A 99 -2.35 -12.18 -8.22
C GLU A 99 -1.18 -11.49 -7.51
N TYR A 100 -1.09 -10.17 -7.61
CA TYR A 100 0.01 -9.37 -7.08
C TYR A 100 -0.40 -8.62 -5.81
N TYR A 101 0.56 -8.47 -4.89
CA TYR A 101 0.40 -7.67 -3.70
C TYR A 101 1.75 -7.11 -3.25
N VAL A 102 1.67 -6.07 -2.42
CA VAL A 102 2.82 -5.45 -1.78
C VAL A 102 2.60 -5.36 -0.27
N TRP A 103 3.69 -5.18 0.44
CA TRP A 103 3.66 -4.79 1.84
C TRP A 103 3.96 -3.30 1.94
N VAL A 104 3.13 -2.55 2.65
CA VAL A 104 3.39 -1.15 2.97
C VAL A 104 3.83 -1.06 4.41
N LEU A 105 5.02 -0.50 4.64
CA LEU A 105 5.59 -0.25 5.96
C LEU A 105 5.46 1.25 6.30
N PRO A 106 4.60 1.62 7.25
CA PRO A 106 4.57 2.96 7.82
C PRO A 106 5.84 3.20 8.65
N VAL A 107 6.59 4.25 8.33
CA VAL A 107 7.76 4.69 9.08
C VAL A 107 7.55 6.12 9.53
N GLN A 108 7.69 6.35 10.84
CA GLN A 108 7.64 7.70 11.41
C GLN A 108 9.03 8.10 11.87
N VAL A 109 9.55 9.20 11.36
CA VAL A 109 10.80 9.81 11.82
C VAL A 109 10.50 11.21 12.33
N LYS A 110 10.62 11.40 13.65
CA LYS A 110 10.21 12.65 14.32
C LYS A 110 8.74 13.00 14.00
N ASN A 111 8.52 14.10 13.27
CA ASN A 111 7.20 14.60 12.88
C ASN A 111 6.89 14.36 11.38
N ALA A 112 7.64 13.48 10.72
CA ALA A 112 7.42 13.12 9.33
C ALA A 112 7.01 11.65 9.22
N TYR A 113 6.04 11.39 8.34
CA TYR A 113 5.49 10.07 8.09
C TYR A 113 5.85 9.65 6.67
N PHE A 114 6.22 8.38 6.51
CA PHE A 114 6.63 7.82 5.24
C PHE A 114 5.95 6.47 5.04
N HIS A 115 5.62 6.17 3.79
CA HIS A 115 5.32 4.81 3.39
C HIS A 115 6.48 4.24 2.58
N VAL A 116 6.93 3.08 3.03
CA VAL A 116 7.90 2.26 2.30
C VAL A 116 7.15 1.07 1.74
N THR A 117 6.99 1.04 0.42
CA THR A 117 6.39 -0.08 -0.29
C THR A 117 7.45 -1.15 -0.54
N ILE A 118 7.13 -2.38 -0.21
CA ILE A 118 7.98 -3.55 -0.39
C ILE A 118 7.26 -4.46 -1.38
N SER A 119 7.81 -4.56 -2.58
CA SER A 119 7.24 -5.33 -3.69
C SER A 119 8.21 -6.41 -4.16
N GLN A 120 7.69 -7.43 -4.85
CA GLN A 120 8.56 -8.39 -5.52
C GLN A 120 9.14 -7.76 -6.79
N GLY A 121 10.43 -7.99 -7.04
CA GLY A 121 11.08 -7.58 -8.29
C GLY A 121 10.41 -8.26 -9.49
N MET A 122 9.95 -7.47 -10.44
CA MET A 122 9.35 -7.98 -11.67
C MET A 122 10.44 -8.36 -12.69
N PRO A 123 10.20 -9.37 -13.53
CA PRO A 123 11.12 -9.72 -14.59
C PRO A 123 11.30 -8.55 -15.56
N LEU A 124 12.44 -8.53 -16.24
CA LEU A 124 12.71 -7.55 -17.28
C LEU A 124 11.64 -7.62 -18.38
N THR A 125 11.07 -6.48 -18.75
CA THR A 125 10.05 -6.39 -19.79
C THR A 125 10.58 -6.80 -21.17
N GLU A 126 9.68 -7.28 -22.02
CA GLU A 126 9.95 -7.53 -23.45
C GLU A 126 9.80 -6.25 -24.30
N ASP A 127 9.31 -5.15 -23.71
CA ASP A 127 9.15 -3.87 -24.41
C ASP A 127 10.51 -3.25 -24.78
N GLU A 128 10.81 -3.26 -26.08
CA GLU A 128 12.06 -2.71 -26.63
C GLU A 128 12.26 -1.22 -26.31
N SER A 129 11.19 -0.44 -26.16
CA SER A 129 11.28 0.98 -25.84
C SER A 129 11.81 1.22 -24.42
N VAL A 130 11.39 0.39 -23.48
CA VAL A 130 11.89 0.40 -22.10
C VAL A 130 13.30 -0.19 -22.03
N LEU A 131 13.56 -1.27 -22.75
CA LEU A 131 14.89 -1.88 -22.81
C LEU A 131 15.95 -0.94 -23.40
N ALA A 132 15.56 -0.04 -24.31
CA ALA A 132 16.45 0.91 -24.96
C ALA A 132 16.96 2.01 -24.02
N VAL A 133 16.24 2.32 -22.93
CA VAL A 133 16.62 3.36 -21.95
C VAL A 133 17.40 2.81 -20.76
N LEU A 134 17.54 1.49 -20.65
CA LEU A 134 18.26 0.81 -19.56
C LEU A 134 19.70 0.44 -19.97
N THR A 135 20.67 0.66 -19.08
CA THR A 135 22.03 0.13 -19.26
C THR A 135 22.09 -1.37 -19.01
N GLU A 136 23.16 -2.04 -19.46
CA GLU A 136 23.33 -3.48 -19.23
C GLU A 136 23.47 -3.82 -17.76
N GLU A 137 24.10 -2.96 -16.97
CA GLU A 137 24.19 -3.12 -15.51
C GLU A 137 22.80 -3.03 -14.87
N GLN A 138 21.95 -2.11 -15.33
CA GLN A 138 20.58 -1.99 -14.83
C GLN A 138 19.73 -3.22 -15.19
N LYS A 139 19.90 -3.74 -16.42
CA LYS A 139 19.23 -4.99 -16.84
C LYS A 139 19.69 -6.19 -16.03
N GLU A 140 20.97 -6.27 -15.69
CA GLU A 140 21.49 -7.34 -14.84
C GLU A 140 20.97 -7.22 -13.41
N GLN A 141 20.93 -6.00 -12.86
CA GLN A 141 20.34 -5.77 -11.54
C GLN A 141 18.86 -6.22 -11.51
N ILE A 142 18.07 -5.90 -12.53
CA ILE A 142 16.66 -6.35 -12.62
C ILE A 142 16.57 -7.89 -12.61
N ARG A 143 17.44 -8.56 -13.38
CA ARG A 143 17.49 -10.03 -13.40
C ARG A 143 17.87 -10.61 -12.04
N GLU A 144 18.83 -10.01 -11.34
CA GLU A 144 19.24 -10.44 -10.01
C GLU A 144 18.17 -10.19 -8.93
N GLU A 145 17.36 -9.14 -9.08
CA GLU A 145 16.33 -8.74 -8.13
C GLU A 145 14.96 -9.37 -8.41
N THR A 146 14.77 -10.00 -9.57
CA THR A 146 13.52 -10.69 -9.96
C THR A 146 13.11 -11.72 -8.90
N GLY A 147 11.86 -11.63 -8.45
CA GLY A 147 11.26 -12.51 -7.43
C GLY A 147 11.69 -12.25 -5.98
N LYS A 148 12.64 -11.35 -5.73
CA LYS A 148 13.04 -10.94 -4.37
C LYS A 148 12.19 -9.78 -3.89
N TRP A 149 11.98 -9.67 -2.58
CA TRP A 149 11.33 -8.49 -2.00
C TRP A 149 12.27 -7.27 -2.01
N ILE A 150 11.79 -6.11 -2.45
CA ILE A 150 12.55 -4.88 -2.66
C ILE A 150 11.81 -3.72 -1.98
N PRO A 151 12.41 -3.04 -0.99
CA PRO A 151 11.81 -1.85 -0.39
C PRO A 151 12.08 -0.61 -1.23
N VAL A 152 11.07 0.25 -1.31
CA VAL A 152 11.05 1.50 -2.06
C VAL A 152 10.30 2.53 -1.26
N VAL A 153 10.86 3.72 -1.05
CA VAL A 153 10.10 4.81 -0.45
C VAL A 153 9.19 5.40 -1.50
N THR A 154 7.88 5.35 -1.25
CA THR A 154 6.86 5.76 -2.22
C THR A 154 6.28 7.11 -1.91
N GLU A 155 6.19 7.51 -0.65
CA GLU A 155 5.62 8.81 -0.29
C GLU A 155 6.05 9.32 1.08
N GLN A 156 6.07 10.66 1.21
CA GLN A 156 6.00 11.35 2.49
C GLN A 156 4.56 11.80 2.68
N LEU A 157 4.02 11.53 3.87
CA LEU A 157 2.64 11.81 4.24
C LEU A 157 2.55 12.97 5.23
N ASP A 158 1.40 13.64 5.19
CA ASP A 158 1.04 14.68 6.17
C ASP A 158 0.60 14.07 7.52
N GLU A 159 0.16 12.82 7.51
CA GLU A 159 -0.28 12.07 8.69
C GLU A 159 0.17 10.61 8.64
N ASP A 160 0.21 9.98 9.81
CA ASP A 160 0.42 8.53 9.89
C ASP A 160 -0.74 7.81 9.20
N LYS A 161 -0.43 6.73 8.48
CA LYS A 161 -1.43 5.85 7.86
C LYS A 161 -1.05 4.42 8.17
N THR A 162 -1.55 3.91 9.29
CA THR A 162 -1.35 2.55 9.77
C THR A 162 -2.53 1.64 9.45
N ALA A 163 -2.33 0.33 9.59
CA ALA A 163 -3.41 -0.65 9.50
C ALA A 163 -4.59 -0.31 10.45
N GLU A 164 -4.31 0.14 11.67
CA GLU A 164 -5.33 0.50 12.65
C GLU A 164 -6.09 1.79 12.29
N GLN A 165 -5.48 2.72 11.54
CA GLN A 165 -6.19 3.89 11.00
C GLN A 165 -7.10 3.48 9.85
N ILE A 166 -6.63 2.60 8.97
CA ILE A 166 -7.42 2.06 7.86
C ILE A 166 -8.62 1.27 8.41
N ASP A 167 -8.40 0.38 9.39
CA ASP A 167 -9.46 -0.36 10.07
C ASP A 167 -10.54 0.56 10.64
N ARG A 168 -10.14 1.65 11.31
CA ARG A 168 -11.08 2.64 11.85
C ARG A 168 -11.87 3.32 10.74
N GLN A 169 -11.21 3.71 9.65
CA GLN A 169 -11.89 4.32 8.50
C GLN A 169 -12.91 3.37 7.86
N ILE A 170 -12.56 2.08 7.74
CA ILE A 170 -13.49 1.04 7.25
C ILE A 170 -14.68 0.89 8.20
N ALA A 171 -14.42 0.79 9.50
CA ALA A 171 -15.44 0.65 10.53
C ALA A 171 -16.38 1.87 10.61
N ASP A 172 -15.84 3.08 10.48
CA ASP A 172 -16.60 4.32 10.47
C ASP A 172 -17.48 4.44 9.21
N ALA A 173 -16.99 3.95 8.06
CA ALA A 173 -17.72 4.00 6.79
C ALA A 173 -18.85 2.97 6.69
N VAL A 174 -18.64 1.75 7.19
CA VAL A 174 -19.55 0.59 7.01
C VAL A 174 -20.38 0.29 8.27
N GLY A 175 -19.90 0.71 9.44
CA GLY A 175 -20.39 0.28 10.74
C GLY A 175 -19.75 -1.05 11.15
N LYS A 176 -19.00 -1.05 12.25
CA LYS A 176 -18.19 -2.18 12.72
C LYS A 176 -18.98 -3.50 12.79
N GLU A 177 -20.22 -3.44 13.26
CA GLU A 177 -21.11 -4.58 13.41
C GLU A 177 -21.56 -5.21 12.09
N ASN A 178 -21.40 -4.48 10.97
CA ASN A 178 -21.84 -4.92 9.65
C ASN A 178 -20.70 -5.54 8.82
N ILE A 179 -19.46 -5.53 9.31
CA ILE A 179 -18.28 -6.03 8.58
C ILE A 179 -18.12 -7.53 8.85
N HIS A 180 -18.06 -8.32 7.78
CA HIS A 180 -17.67 -9.73 7.87
C HIS A 180 -16.16 -9.88 7.72
N ARG A 181 -15.58 -9.28 6.68
CA ARG A 181 -14.15 -9.26 6.38
C ARG A 181 -13.85 -8.15 5.37
N ALA A 182 -12.59 -7.72 5.32
CA ALA A 182 -12.12 -6.80 4.30
C ALA A 182 -10.68 -7.09 3.89
N PHE A 183 -10.25 -6.52 2.77
CA PHE A 183 -8.85 -6.41 2.40
C PHE A 183 -8.60 -5.05 1.74
N VAL A 184 -7.35 -4.61 1.73
CA VAL A 184 -6.94 -3.35 1.09
C VAL A 184 -6.49 -3.63 -0.34
N MET A 185 -7.08 -2.90 -1.28
CA MET A 185 -6.69 -2.87 -2.69
C MET A 185 -5.98 -1.53 -2.95
N GLY A 186 -4.88 -1.58 -3.68
CA GLY A 186 -4.23 -0.39 -4.23
C GLY A 186 -5.09 0.28 -5.29
N GLY A 187 -4.49 1.22 -6.02
CA GLY A 187 -5.15 1.77 -7.20
C GLY A 187 -5.48 0.67 -8.23
N SER A 188 -6.62 0.84 -8.89
CA SER A 188 -7.00 0.14 -10.12
C SER A 188 -6.64 1.01 -11.34
N PRO A 189 -6.68 0.48 -12.58
CA PRO A 189 -6.38 1.27 -13.77
C PRO A 189 -7.22 2.55 -13.90
N LYS A 190 -8.46 2.54 -13.41
CA LYS A 190 -9.42 3.66 -13.50
C LYS A 190 -9.50 4.52 -12.24
N LEU A 191 -9.27 3.93 -11.06
CA LEU A 191 -9.23 4.63 -9.77
C LEU A 191 -7.87 4.41 -9.13
N ARG A 192 -6.97 5.38 -9.26
CA ARG A 192 -5.57 5.33 -8.81
C ARG A 192 -5.39 5.63 -7.32
N SER A 193 -6.42 5.44 -6.51
CA SER A 193 -6.40 5.64 -5.06
C SER A 193 -6.66 4.32 -4.37
N ALA A 194 -6.04 4.09 -3.21
CA ALA A 194 -6.30 2.88 -2.44
C ALA A 194 -7.75 2.84 -1.95
N VAL A 195 -8.31 1.64 -1.92
CA VAL A 195 -9.65 1.35 -1.42
C VAL A 195 -9.64 0.11 -0.55
N ALA A 196 -10.63 -0.05 0.33
CA ALA A 196 -10.89 -1.33 0.96
C ALA A 196 -12.06 -2.02 0.27
N VAL A 197 -11.91 -3.30 -0.03
CA VAL A 197 -13.01 -4.17 -0.46
C VAL A 197 -13.55 -4.84 0.79
N VAL A 198 -14.82 -4.61 1.10
CA VAL A 198 -15.47 -5.05 2.33
C VAL A 198 -16.62 -5.99 1.99
N GLU A 199 -16.59 -7.20 2.52
CA GLU A 199 -17.78 -8.05 2.58
C GLU A 199 -18.53 -7.76 3.87
N THR A 200 -19.81 -7.42 3.75
CA THR A 200 -20.69 -7.22 4.89
C THR A 200 -21.20 -8.55 5.46
N ILE A 201 -21.74 -8.54 6.68
CA ILE A 201 -22.37 -9.72 7.31
C ILE A 201 -23.53 -10.32 6.48
N ASN A 202 -24.11 -9.53 5.57
CA ASN A 202 -25.16 -9.96 4.64
C ASN A 202 -24.59 -10.42 3.29
N HIS A 203 -23.27 -10.62 3.17
CA HIS A 203 -22.57 -11.02 1.95
C HIS A 203 -22.66 -10.04 0.78
N ASN A 204 -23.06 -8.79 1.02
CA ASN A 204 -22.94 -7.72 0.04
C ASN A 204 -21.51 -7.15 0.06
N ILE A 205 -21.01 -6.76 -1.11
CA ILE A 205 -19.67 -6.19 -1.26
C ILE A 205 -19.76 -4.66 -1.37
N GLN A 206 -18.94 -3.98 -0.58
CA GLN A 206 -18.79 -2.53 -0.58
C GLN A 206 -17.34 -2.13 -0.83
N ILE A 207 -17.14 -0.98 -1.44
CA ILE A 207 -15.85 -0.34 -1.68
C ILE A 207 -15.77 0.89 -0.80
N VAL A 208 -14.82 0.90 0.14
CA VAL A 208 -14.52 2.07 0.96
C VAL A 208 -13.34 2.80 0.33
N VAL A 209 -13.52 4.06 -0.06
CA VAL A 209 -12.43 4.86 -0.60
C VAL A 209 -11.54 5.33 0.55
N LEU A 210 -10.27 4.88 0.60
CA LEU A 210 -9.38 5.18 1.73
C LEU A 210 -8.68 6.54 1.58
N GLU A 211 -8.49 7.00 0.35
CA GLU A 211 -7.76 8.23 0.03
C GLU A 211 -8.56 9.17 -0.85
N GLU A 212 -8.05 10.38 -1.06
CA GLU A 212 -8.64 11.29 -2.03
C GLU A 212 -8.68 10.62 -3.42
N PRO A 213 -9.86 10.49 -4.06
CA PRO A 213 -10.02 9.76 -5.31
C PRO A 213 -9.23 10.40 -6.46
N ARG A 214 -8.44 9.57 -7.16
CA ARG A 214 -7.62 9.97 -8.30
C ARG A 214 -8.08 9.23 -9.54
N LEU A 215 -8.72 9.97 -10.44
CA LEU A 215 -9.18 9.49 -11.76
C LEU A 215 -8.24 10.03 -12.86
N THR A 216 -6.93 9.84 -12.70
CA THR A 216 -5.92 10.33 -13.64
C THR A 216 -5.70 9.33 -14.77
N GLY A 217 -5.50 9.81 -16.01
CA GLY A 217 -5.28 8.95 -17.17
C GLY A 217 -6.55 8.22 -17.65
N VAL A 218 -7.73 8.75 -17.31
CA VAL A 218 -9.01 8.26 -17.82
C VAL A 218 -9.78 9.40 -18.48
N GLN A 219 -10.47 9.06 -19.56
CA GLN A 219 -11.45 9.94 -20.20
C GLN A 219 -12.85 9.50 -19.79
N SER A 220 -13.66 10.45 -19.33
CA SER A 220 -15.09 10.20 -19.09
C SER A 220 -15.84 10.18 -20.41
N SER A 221 -16.74 9.22 -20.58
CA SER A 221 -17.66 9.19 -21.71
C SER A 221 -18.56 10.44 -21.80
N GLU A 222 -18.93 10.82 -23.02
CA GLU A 222 -19.83 11.95 -23.28
C GLU A 222 -21.21 11.65 -22.67
N GLY A 223 -21.57 12.35 -21.59
CA GLY A 223 -22.81 12.13 -20.84
C GLY A 223 -22.68 11.35 -19.52
N ALA A 224 -21.46 11.07 -19.05
CA ALA A 224 -21.19 10.43 -17.76
C ALA A 224 -21.99 11.07 -16.62
N ARG A 225 -22.80 10.28 -15.92
CA ARG A 225 -23.71 10.77 -14.88
C ARG A 225 -22.98 10.97 -13.55
N THR A 226 -21.91 10.20 -13.32
CA THR A 226 -21.19 10.16 -12.04
C THR A 226 -20.21 11.31 -11.83
N ALA A 227 -19.85 12.05 -12.88
CA ALA A 227 -19.11 13.32 -12.76
C ALA A 227 -19.84 14.37 -11.89
N LYS A 228 -21.14 14.19 -11.64
CA LYS A 228 -21.97 15.10 -10.83
C LYS A 228 -21.94 14.82 -9.33
N GLN A 229 -21.42 13.68 -8.89
CA GLN A 229 -21.26 13.33 -7.47
C GLN A 229 -19.86 12.78 -7.26
N PRO A 230 -18.86 13.57 -6.85
CA PRO A 230 -17.49 13.08 -6.68
C PRO A 230 -17.44 11.95 -5.63
N LEU A 231 -16.55 10.99 -5.85
CA LEU A 231 -16.17 10.05 -4.78
C LEU A 231 -15.57 10.84 -3.61
N GLN A 232 -15.68 10.31 -2.40
CA GLN A 232 -15.15 10.95 -1.19
C GLN A 232 -14.35 9.94 -0.37
N SER A 233 -13.19 10.36 0.13
CA SER A 233 -12.43 9.57 1.10
C SER A 233 -13.27 9.29 2.35
N GLY A 234 -13.18 8.09 2.89
CA GLY A 234 -13.94 7.61 4.03
C GLY A 234 -15.39 7.24 3.74
N GLN A 235 -15.83 7.23 2.47
CA GLN A 235 -17.17 6.76 2.10
C GLN A 235 -17.18 5.34 1.56
N ALA A 236 -18.23 4.60 1.92
CA ALA A 236 -18.56 3.29 1.40
C ALA A 236 -19.55 3.40 0.23
N TYR A 237 -19.29 2.65 -0.83
CA TYR A 237 -20.14 2.52 -2.01
C TYR A 237 -20.45 1.04 -2.26
N ALA A 238 -21.64 0.70 -2.76
CA ALA A 238 -21.88 -0.66 -3.20
C ALA A 238 -20.95 -1.01 -4.37
N MET A 239 -20.49 -2.26 -4.44
CA MET A 239 -19.62 -2.71 -5.54
C MET A 239 -20.29 -2.53 -6.91
N GLU A 240 -21.60 -2.80 -7.00
CA GLU A 240 -22.39 -2.58 -8.23
C GLU A 240 -22.38 -1.10 -8.65
N ASP A 241 -22.61 -0.17 -7.72
CA ASP A 241 -22.55 1.27 -7.99
C ASP A 241 -21.15 1.72 -8.43
N MET A 242 -20.10 1.18 -7.79
CA MET A 242 -18.72 1.48 -8.15
C MET A 242 -18.39 0.93 -9.55
N ALA A 243 -18.82 -0.28 -9.87
CA ALA A 243 -18.61 -0.89 -11.17
C ALA A 243 -19.33 -0.13 -12.29
N ASP A 244 -20.59 0.26 -12.07
CA ASP A 244 -21.31 1.10 -13.01
C ASP A 244 -20.64 2.45 -13.22
N ARG A 245 -20.16 3.07 -12.14
CA ARG A 245 -19.38 4.30 -12.21
C ARG A 245 -18.10 4.14 -13.01
N MET A 246 -17.30 3.12 -12.72
CA MET A 246 -16.03 2.86 -13.42
C MET A 246 -16.25 2.45 -14.88
N SER A 247 -17.44 1.98 -15.25
CA SER A 247 -17.79 1.74 -16.66
C SER A 247 -17.99 3.03 -17.48
N GLU A 248 -18.17 4.19 -16.83
CA GLU A 248 -18.27 5.49 -17.52
C GLU A 248 -16.90 6.07 -17.90
N TYR A 249 -15.80 5.50 -17.39
CA TYR A 249 -14.43 5.92 -17.65
C TYR A 249 -13.71 4.91 -18.55
N THR A 250 -13.00 5.42 -19.55
CA THR A 250 -12.08 4.64 -20.38
C THR A 250 -10.64 5.05 -20.04
N VAL A 251 -9.76 4.07 -19.88
CA VAL A 251 -8.33 4.34 -19.69
C VAL A 251 -7.79 4.97 -20.97
N ASP A 252 -7.15 6.12 -20.84
CA ASP A 252 -6.51 6.81 -21.95
C ASP A 252 -5.20 6.09 -22.28
N THR A 253 -5.22 5.31 -23.35
CA THR A 253 -4.03 4.58 -23.82
C THR A 253 -3.04 5.48 -24.56
N THR A 254 -3.37 6.76 -24.80
CA THR A 254 -2.43 7.69 -25.43
C THR A 254 -1.41 8.29 -24.46
N ASP A 255 -1.66 8.18 -23.15
CA ASP A 255 -0.80 8.71 -22.08
C ASP A 255 0.05 7.65 -21.35
N GLU A 256 0.07 6.39 -21.80
CA GLU A 256 1.10 5.41 -21.34
C GLU A 256 2.53 5.90 -21.63
N HIS A 257 2.70 6.92 -22.48
CA HIS A 257 3.96 7.59 -22.74
C HIS A 257 4.26 8.78 -21.81
N THR A 258 3.45 9.01 -20.77
CA THR A 258 3.70 10.04 -19.74
C THR A 258 3.89 9.45 -18.33
N GLY A 259 4.68 8.39 -18.25
CA GLY A 259 5.34 7.97 -17.03
C GLY A 259 6.86 8.02 -17.21
N THR A 260 7.50 9.07 -16.67
CA THR A 260 8.96 9.30 -16.57
C THR A 260 9.66 10.10 -17.69
N GLY A 261 9.15 11.29 -17.99
CA GLY A 261 10.00 12.39 -18.48
C GLY A 261 10.42 13.31 -17.34
N ALA A 262 11.55 13.04 -16.66
CA ALA A 262 12.35 14.06 -15.98
C ALA A 262 13.76 13.56 -15.65
N GLU A 263 14.73 14.42 -15.97
CA GLU A 263 16.16 14.19 -16.07
C GLU A 263 16.89 13.85 -14.76
N SER A 264 17.88 12.96 -14.91
CA SER A 264 19.18 12.91 -14.23
C SER A 264 19.23 12.83 -12.70
N GLY A 265 19.65 11.66 -12.19
CA GLY A 265 20.42 11.62 -10.95
C GLY A 265 20.24 10.45 -9.98
N ALA A 266 20.01 9.20 -10.42
CA ALA A 266 20.41 7.97 -9.70
C ALA A 266 19.92 6.74 -10.48
N GLY A 267 20.81 5.86 -10.92
CA GLY A 267 20.45 4.68 -11.73
C GLY A 267 19.50 3.68 -11.06
N HIS A 268 19.41 3.69 -9.72
CA HIS A 268 18.55 2.77 -8.97
C HIS A 268 17.09 3.21 -8.90
N THR A 269 16.80 4.51 -8.89
CA THR A 269 15.40 4.99 -8.81
C THR A 269 14.66 4.65 -10.09
N ALA A 270 15.25 4.89 -11.27
CA ALA A 270 14.62 4.64 -12.58
C ALA A 270 14.14 3.17 -12.78
N ILE A 271 14.90 2.18 -12.31
CA ILE A 271 14.56 0.75 -12.41
C ILE A 271 13.31 0.42 -11.58
N ILE A 272 13.23 1.00 -10.39
CA ILE A 272 12.18 0.74 -9.40
C ILE A 272 10.82 1.30 -9.86
N TRP A 273 10.81 2.42 -10.59
CA TRP A 273 9.59 3.02 -11.15
C TRP A 273 8.94 2.16 -12.24
N ILE A 274 9.73 1.43 -13.02
CA ILE A 274 9.23 0.51 -14.05
C ILE A 274 8.50 -0.68 -13.41
N ILE A 275 9.03 -1.18 -12.26
CA ILE A 275 8.46 -2.30 -11.51
C ILE A 275 7.10 -1.93 -10.89
N LEU A 276 6.97 -0.73 -10.31
CA LEU A 276 5.72 -0.27 -9.68
C LEU A 276 4.67 0.24 -10.69
N GLY A 277 5.11 0.81 -11.81
CA GLY A 277 4.21 1.35 -12.85
C GLY A 277 3.48 0.27 -13.66
N ALA A 278 4.13 -0.87 -13.92
CA ALA A 278 3.53 -1.99 -14.64
C ALA A 278 2.44 -2.70 -13.83
N ALA A 279 2.54 -2.70 -12.49
CA ALA A 279 1.65 -3.46 -11.62
C ALA A 279 0.34 -2.74 -11.22
N GLY A 280 0.02 -1.60 -11.86
CA GLY A 280 -1.19 -0.85 -11.52
C GLY A 280 -1.21 -0.20 -10.13
N ILE A 281 -0.15 -0.40 -9.31
CA ILE A 281 -0.01 0.13 -7.95
C ILE A 281 0.20 1.64 -8.01
N GLY A 282 -0.89 2.37 -8.23
CA GLY A 282 -0.97 3.81 -8.12
C GLY A 282 -0.95 4.23 -6.64
N ILE A 283 0.16 4.02 -5.93
CA ILE A 283 0.44 4.80 -4.72
C ILE A 283 1.15 6.05 -5.24
N GLY A 284 0.38 7.13 -5.36
CA GLY A 284 0.77 8.25 -6.21
C GLY A 284 2.02 8.96 -5.73
N CYS A 285 3.04 8.90 -6.55
CA CYS A 285 4.34 9.48 -6.28
C CYS A 285 4.35 10.92 -6.81
N TRP A 286 4.32 11.92 -5.92
CA TRP A 286 4.39 13.32 -6.31
C TRP A 286 5.83 13.72 -6.66
N ALA A 287 5.95 14.56 -7.69
CA ALA A 287 7.22 15.11 -8.17
C ALA A 287 8.01 15.79 -7.03
N TRP A 288 9.19 15.27 -6.75
CA TRP A 288 10.10 15.75 -5.71
C TRP A 288 10.40 17.26 -5.84
N LYS A 289 9.80 18.05 -4.96
CA LYS A 289 10.37 19.34 -4.55
C LYS A 289 10.44 19.42 -3.02
N HIS A 290 11.61 19.04 -2.51
CA HIS A 290 12.16 19.46 -1.21
C HIS A 290 11.46 18.88 0.04
N ALA A 291 11.33 17.55 0.09
CA ALA A 291 11.17 16.85 1.36
C ALA A 291 12.48 16.97 2.17
N ARG A 292 12.42 17.57 3.36
CA ARG A 292 13.47 17.48 4.39
C ARG A 292 12.78 17.20 5.70
N CYS A 293 13.25 16.18 6.42
CA CYS A 293 12.99 16.03 7.84
C CYS A 293 13.46 17.32 8.54
N LYS A 294 12.51 18.19 8.92
CA LYS A 294 12.78 19.33 9.81
C LYS A 294 12.55 18.90 11.24
#